data_AF-A0AA36HW17-F1
#
_entry.id   AF-A0AA36HW17-F1
#
_cell.length_a   1.000
_cell.length_b   1.000
_cell.length_c   1.000
_cell.angle_alpha   90.00
_cell.angle_beta   90.00
_cell.angle_gamma   90.00
#
_symmetry.space_group_name_H-M   'P 1'
#
loop_
_entity.id
_entity.type
_entity.pdbx_description
1 polymer ?
#
loop_
_entity_poly.entity_id
_entity_poly.type
_entity_poly.pdbx_seq_one_letter_code
_entity_poly.pdbx_strand_id
1 'polypeptide(L)'
;MEPHRTVLGTPCSLKDLCWVPFQLTGGLAPATRRFAAPRRGAVESYAKVSVLCSRCGELLARYRKRNGTKSNLIKMYVERIAEDTHSILAMESQIPACGENKEIACPGCERSFCRGPRLVKGRPAWKIIAGRVRMK
;
A
#
# COMPACT_ATOMS: atom_id res chain seq x y z
N MET A 1 75.89 -2.14 -17.09
CA MET A 1 74.60 -2.55 -17.66
C MET A 1 73.72 -1.30 -17.73
N GLU A 2 73.71 -0.65 -18.88
CA GLU A 2 72.59 0.19 -19.33
C GLU A 2 71.34 -0.70 -19.56
N PRO A 3 70.13 -0.18 -19.84
CA PRO A 3 69.56 1.17 -19.66
C PRO A 3 68.12 1.14 -19.08
N HIS A 4 67.48 2.28 -18.80
CA HIS A 4 66.19 2.64 -19.45
C HIS A 4 65.63 4.00 -18.97
N ARG A 5 65.70 4.96 -19.89
CA ARG A 5 64.68 5.97 -20.26
C ARG A 5 63.83 6.61 -19.15
N THR A 6 64.21 7.83 -18.77
CA THR A 6 63.24 8.82 -18.27
C THR A 6 62.77 9.66 -19.47
N VAL A 7 61.52 9.46 -19.88
CA VAL A 7 60.84 10.29 -20.88
C VAL A 7 60.15 11.45 -20.18
N LEU A 8 60.42 12.65 -20.69
CA LEU A 8 59.78 13.92 -20.36
C LEU A 8 58.28 13.87 -20.68
N GLY A 9 57.45 14.37 -19.76
CA GLY A 9 56.01 14.54 -19.95
C GLY A 9 55.48 15.69 -19.11
N THR A 10 55.25 16.81 -19.79
CA THR A 10 54.73 18.12 -19.36
C THR A 10 53.41 18.04 -18.58
N PRO A 11 53.13 18.99 -17.66
CA PRO A 11 51.92 18.99 -16.83
C PRO A 11 50.67 19.30 -17.66
N CYS A 12 49.72 18.37 -17.72
CA CYS A 12 48.37 18.65 -18.19
C CYS A 12 47.49 19.10 -17.01
N SER A 13 46.87 20.24 -17.25
CA SER A 13 46.13 21.07 -16.32
C SER A 13 45.00 20.32 -15.61
N LEU A 14 45.00 20.46 -14.29
CA LEU A 14 43.99 20.00 -13.36
C LEU A 14 42.72 20.87 -13.47
N LYS A 15 41.87 20.65 -14.48
CA LYS A 15 40.56 21.33 -14.59
C LYS A 15 39.48 20.45 -15.23
N ASP A 16 39.28 19.25 -14.71
CA ASP A 16 38.07 18.47 -14.94
C ASP A 16 37.60 17.87 -13.61
N LEU A 17 37.20 18.75 -12.68
CA LEU A 17 36.29 18.38 -11.62
C LEU A 17 34.90 18.85 -12.05
N CYS A 18 34.19 17.92 -12.70
CA CYS A 18 32.76 17.98 -12.90
C CYS A 18 32.07 18.11 -11.54
N TRP A 19 31.92 19.35 -11.07
CA TRP A 19 30.92 19.70 -10.07
C TRP A 19 29.57 19.70 -10.78
N VAL A 20 28.90 18.55 -10.80
CA VAL A 20 27.46 18.51 -11.07
C VAL A 20 26.78 18.97 -9.79
N PRO A 21 26.13 20.14 -9.74
CA PRO A 21 25.12 20.35 -8.72
C PRO A 21 23.95 19.44 -9.08
N PHE A 22 23.85 18.31 -8.37
CA PHE A 22 22.61 17.55 -8.23
C PHE A 22 21.63 18.40 -7.42
N GLN A 23 21.15 19.50 -8.01
CA GLN A 23 20.07 20.30 -7.46
C GLN A 23 18.76 19.59 -7.76
N LEU A 24 18.33 18.84 -6.75
CA LEU A 24 16.94 18.69 -6.30
C LEU A 24 15.91 18.94 -7.40
N THR A 25 15.55 17.86 -8.10
CA THR A 25 14.28 17.80 -8.82
C THR A 25 13.16 18.09 -7.83
N GLY A 26 12.65 19.33 -7.88
CA GLY A 26 11.34 19.69 -7.37
C GLY A 26 10.27 18.95 -8.15
N GLY A 27 10.18 17.64 -7.94
CA GLY A 27 9.06 16.84 -8.36
C GLY A 27 7.89 17.18 -7.47
N LEU A 28 7.09 18.18 -7.87
CA LEU A 28 5.68 18.16 -7.52
C LEU A 28 5.15 16.83 -8.06
N ALA A 29 5.06 15.84 -7.18
CA ALA A 29 4.28 14.65 -7.44
C ALA A 29 2.90 15.14 -7.93
N PRO A 30 2.40 14.69 -9.09
CA PRO A 30 1.06 15.04 -9.48
C PRO A 30 0.15 14.54 -8.37
N ALA A 31 -0.49 15.47 -7.67
CA ALA A 31 -1.56 15.14 -6.76
C ALA A 31 -2.66 14.54 -7.63
N THR A 32 -2.67 13.21 -7.77
CA THR A 32 -3.69 12.47 -8.51
C THR A 32 -4.98 12.51 -7.70
N ARG A 33 -5.59 13.70 -7.60
CA ARG A 33 -6.95 13.88 -7.17
C ARG A 33 -7.84 13.52 -8.33
N ARG A 34 -8.47 12.35 -8.23
CA ARG A 34 -9.91 12.13 -8.42
C ARG A 34 -10.14 10.62 -8.38
N PHE A 35 -10.15 10.08 -7.17
CA PHE A 35 -10.79 8.80 -6.94
C PHE A 35 -12.26 9.01 -7.26
N ALA A 36 -12.75 8.34 -8.30
CA ALA A 36 -14.16 8.40 -8.67
C ALA A 36 -14.98 8.12 -7.39
N ALA A 37 -15.56 9.20 -6.86
CA ALA A 37 -16.33 9.14 -5.64
C ALA A 37 -17.45 8.14 -5.89
N PRO A 38 -17.77 7.26 -4.94
CA PRO A 38 -19.01 6.50 -5.06
C PRO A 38 -20.14 7.53 -5.23
N ARG A 39 -21.18 7.22 -6.03
CA ARG A 39 -22.36 8.09 -6.08
C ARG A 39 -22.80 8.33 -4.63
N ARG A 40 -22.66 9.58 -4.17
CA ARG A 40 -22.90 9.96 -2.77
C ARG A 40 -24.30 9.50 -2.40
N GLY A 41 -24.43 8.74 -1.31
CA GLY A 41 -25.69 8.20 -0.80
C GLY A 41 -25.94 6.68 -0.98
N ALA A 42 -25.24 5.98 -1.88
CA ALA A 42 -25.53 4.55 -2.10
C ALA A 42 -24.87 3.59 -1.10
N VAL A 43 -23.84 4.02 -0.37
CA VAL A 43 -23.03 3.10 0.46
C VAL A 43 -23.64 2.84 1.84
N GLU A 44 -24.35 3.83 2.40
CA GLU A 44 -25.02 3.72 3.70
C GLU A 44 -26.19 2.74 3.70
N SER A 45 -26.87 2.60 2.55
CA SER A 45 -27.99 1.66 2.39
C SER A 45 -27.54 0.20 2.21
N TYR A 46 -26.25 -0.10 2.13
CA TYR A 46 -25.78 -1.48 1.96
C TYR A 46 -25.86 -2.27 3.26
N ALA A 47 -26.19 -3.56 3.14
CA ALA A 47 -26.14 -4.49 4.25
C ALA A 47 -24.72 -4.55 4.85
N LYS A 48 -24.66 -4.51 6.18
CA LYS A 48 -23.44 -4.78 6.95
C LYS A 48 -23.22 -6.28 7.02
N VAL A 49 -21.96 -6.70 6.84
CA VAL A 49 -21.54 -8.09 6.95
C VAL A 49 -20.41 -8.16 7.96
N SER A 50 -20.45 -9.14 8.85
CA SER A 50 -19.42 -9.39 9.84
C SER A 50 -18.27 -10.16 9.19
N VAL A 51 -17.06 -9.60 9.30
CA VAL A 51 -15.83 -10.17 8.76
C VAL A 51 -15.10 -10.87 9.89
N LEU A 52 -15.09 -12.19 9.86
CA LEU A 52 -14.58 -13.05 10.92
C LEU A 52 -13.32 -13.78 10.45
N CYS A 53 -12.37 -14.01 11.35
CA CYS A 53 -11.22 -14.86 11.05
C CYS A 53 -11.68 -16.31 10.85
N SER A 54 -11.22 -16.97 9.78
CA SER A 54 -11.60 -18.35 9.47
C SER A 54 -11.07 -19.40 10.45
N ARG A 55 -10.00 -19.06 11.19
CA ARG A 55 -9.29 -19.97 12.12
C ARG A 55 -9.83 -19.84 13.54
N CYS A 56 -9.81 -18.64 14.13
CA CYS A 56 -10.23 -18.41 15.51
C CYS A 56 -11.67 -17.89 15.65
N GLY A 57 -12.31 -17.44 14.57
CA GLY A 57 -13.66 -16.88 14.63
C GLY A 57 -13.73 -15.44 15.15
N GLU A 58 -12.59 -14.80 15.43
CA GLU A 58 -12.51 -13.42 15.92
C GLU A 58 -13.16 -12.42 14.96
N LEU A 59 -13.88 -11.42 15.49
CA LEU A 59 -14.53 -10.38 14.68
C LEU A 59 -13.51 -9.30 14.29
N LEU A 60 -13.04 -9.34 13.05
CA LEU A 60 -12.03 -8.43 12.56
C LEU A 60 -12.60 -7.04 12.25
N ALA A 61 -13.75 -6.98 11.56
CA ALA A 61 -14.42 -5.73 11.19
C ALA A 61 -15.87 -5.98 10.74
N ARG A 62 -16.68 -4.92 10.68
CA ARG A 62 -17.97 -4.93 9.96
C ARG A 62 -17.83 -4.16 8.66
N TYR A 63 -18.27 -4.77 7.56
CA TYR A 63 -18.07 -4.22 6.21
C TYR A 63 -19.38 -4.00 5.47
N ARG A 64 -19.52 -2.87 4.77
CA ARG A 64 -20.71 -2.57 3.95
C ARG A 64 -20.57 -3.17 2.56
N LYS A 65 -21.37 -4.20 2.27
CA LYS A 65 -21.30 -4.95 1.01
C LYS A 65 -22.59 -4.81 0.22
N ARG A 66 -22.47 -4.31 -1.02
CA ARG A 66 -23.62 -4.11 -1.93
C ARG A 66 -24.47 -5.38 -2.13
N ASN A 67 -23.81 -6.54 -2.27
CA ASN A 67 -24.50 -7.81 -2.51
C ASN A 67 -24.61 -8.68 -1.24
N GLY A 68 -24.48 -8.11 -0.03
CA GLY A 68 -24.53 -8.86 1.23
C GLY A 68 -23.52 -10.01 1.26
N THR A 69 -23.94 -11.22 1.63
CA THR A 69 -23.08 -12.42 1.71
C THR A 69 -22.97 -13.22 0.40
N LYS A 70 -23.63 -12.82 -0.69
CA LYS A 70 -23.72 -13.59 -1.95
C LYS A 70 -22.40 -13.79 -2.71
N SER A 71 -21.30 -13.17 -2.31
CA SER A 71 -20.01 -13.26 -3.00
C SER A 71 -18.84 -13.19 -2.04
N ASN A 72 -17.67 -13.70 -2.42
CA ASN A 72 -16.48 -13.64 -1.57
C ASN A 72 -15.87 -12.23 -1.54
N LEU A 73 -15.37 -11.79 -0.38
CA LEU A 73 -14.77 -10.47 -0.20
C LEU A 73 -13.26 -10.57 -0.45
N ILE A 74 -12.85 -10.29 -1.69
CA ILE A 74 -11.42 -10.30 -2.07
C ILE A 74 -10.79 -8.90 -1.90
N LYS A 75 -11.57 -7.84 -2.14
CA LYS A 75 -11.13 -6.44 -2.04
C LYS A 75 -11.99 -5.71 -1.02
N MET A 76 -11.36 -5.19 0.02
CA MET A 76 -12.01 -4.46 1.10
C MET A 76 -11.56 -3.01 1.07
N TYR A 77 -12.46 -2.10 0.68
CA TYR A 77 -12.17 -0.67 0.62
C TYR A 77 -12.21 -0.07 2.02
N VAL A 78 -11.21 0.73 2.40
CA VAL A 78 -11.11 1.29 3.77
C VAL A 78 -12.33 2.13 4.12
N GLU A 79 -12.77 3.00 3.21
CA GLU A 79 -13.96 3.84 3.38
C GLU A 79 -15.31 3.10 3.54
N ARG A 80 -15.35 1.78 3.27
CA ARG A 80 -16.57 0.96 3.39
C ARG A 80 -16.58 0.11 4.65
N ILE A 81 -15.52 0.19 5.44
CA ILE A 81 -15.48 -0.41 6.76
C ILE A 81 -16.43 0.40 7.63
N ALA A 82 -17.45 -0.26 8.17
CA ALA A 82 -18.43 0.37 9.04
C ALA A 82 -17.85 0.52 10.44
N GLU A 83 -17.22 -0.54 10.94
CA GLU A 83 -16.72 -0.65 12.30
C GLU A 83 -15.45 -1.52 12.30
N ASP A 84 -14.39 -1.02 12.92
CA ASP A 84 -13.09 -1.68 13.05
C ASP A 84 -12.89 -2.11 14.51
N THR A 85 -13.00 -3.41 14.82
CA THR A 85 -12.91 -3.90 16.20
C THR A 85 -11.53 -3.64 16.82
N HIS A 86 -10.47 -3.82 16.03
CA HIS A 86 -9.08 -3.75 16.51
C HIS A 86 -8.32 -2.53 15.97
N SER A 87 -8.98 -1.62 15.25
CA SER A 87 -8.36 -0.45 14.61
C SER A 87 -7.16 -0.77 13.69
N ILE A 88 -6.99 -2.04 13.29
CA ILE A 88 -5.87 -2.51 12.45
C ILE A 88 -6.07 -2.23 10.95
N LEU A 89 -7.32 -2.01 10.50
CA LEU A 89 -7.66 -1.85 9.07
C LEU A 89 -7.94 -0.39 8.66
N ALA A 90 -8.24 0.49 9.62
CA ALA A 90 -8.54 1.90 9.40
C ALA A 90 -7.29 2.80 9.21
N MET A 91 -6.09 2.23 9.16
CA MET A 91 -4.87 3.01 8.90
C MET A 91 -4.85 3.54 7.46
N GLU A 92 -5.36 4.76 7.29
CA GLU A 92 -5.44 5.52 6.03
C GLU A 92 -4.09 6.15 5.64
N SER A 93 -3.21 6.43 6.62
CA SER A 93 -2.20 7.49 6.48
C SER A 93 -0.86 7.11 5.84
N GLN A 94 -0.62 5.84 5.53
CA GLN A 94 0.61 5.41 4.84
C GLN A 94 0.26 4.42 3.74
N ILE A 95 -0.14 4.96 2.59
CA ILE A 95 -0.11 4.23 1.34
C ILE A 95 1.34 4.27 0.88
N PRO A 96 2.10 3.16 0.90
CA PRO A 96 3.48 3.20 0.43
C PRO A 96 3.50 3.64 -1.03
N ALA A 97 4.20 4.73 -1.33
CA ALA A 97 4.36 5.26 -2.68
C ALA A 97 5.06 4.26 -3.61
N CYS A 98 5.79 3.30 -3.04
CA CYS A 98 6.57 2.30 -3.75
C CYS A 98 6.40 0.91 -3.10
N GLY A 99 5.55 0.05 -3.67
CA GLY A 99 5.69 -1.42 -3.64
C GLY A 99 5.60 -2.21 -2.32
N GLU A 100 5.64 -1.60 -1.14
CA GLU A 100 5.71 -2.34 0.12
C GLU A 100 4.41 -3.11 0.41
N ASN A 101 4.53 -4.43 0.52
CA ASN A 101 3.43 -5.32 0.90
C ASN A 101 3.36 -5.43 2.42
N LYS A 102 2.64 -4.53 3.08
CA LYS A 102 2.32 -4.70 4.50
C LYS A 102 1.28 -5.83 4.65
N GLU A 103 1.63 -6.84 5.44
CA GLU A 103 0.71 -7.89 5.85
C GLU A 103 0.13 -7.57 7.23
N ILE A 104 -1.17 -7.82 7.42
CA ILE A 104 -1.82 -7.68 8.72
C ILE A 104 -2.14 -9.07 9.26
N ALA A 105 -1.68 -9.31 10.49
CA ALA A 105 -1.98 -10.50 11.29
C ALA A 105 -3.27 -10.33 12.09
N CYS A 106 -3.99 -11.43 12.27
CA CYS A 106 -5.14 -11.48 13.17
C CYS A 106 -4.67 -11.44 14.64
N PRO A 107 -5.27 -10.63 15.52
CA PRO A 107 -4.83 -10.51 16.91
C PRO A 107 -5.07 -11.79 17.74
N GLY A 108 -6.04 -12.63 17.39
CA GLY A 108 -6.34 -13.86 18.13
C GLY A 108 -5.52 -15.08 17.72
N CYS A 109 -4.94 -15.12 16.52
CA CYS A 109 -4.21 -16.30 16.05
C CYS A 109 -2.96 -16.00 15.22
N GLU A 110 -2.54 -14.73 15.20
CA GLU A 110 -1.35 -14.17 14.53
C GLU A 110 -1.22 -14.46 13.04
N ARG A 111 -2.28 -15.00 12.44
CA ARG A 111 -2.28 -15.43 11.06
C ARG A 111 -2.50 -14.23 10.15
N SER A 112 -1.62 -14.02 9.18
CA SER A 112 -1.82 -12.99 8.16
C SER A 112 -3.09 -13.26 7.34
N PHE A 113 -3.96 -12.25 7.27
CA PHE A 113 -5.27 -12.35 6.62
C PHE A 113 -5.46 -11.34 5.49
N CYS A 114 -4.76 -10.21 5.53
CA CYS A 114 -4.82 -9.15 4.53
C CYS A 114 -3.42 -8.69 4.12
N ARG A 115 -3.32 -8.21 2.88
CA ARG A 115 -2.14 -7.54 2.31
C ARG A 115 -2.54 -6.16 1.78
N GLY A 116 -1.71 -5.15 1.98
CA GLY A 116 -1.96 -3.79 1.47
C GLY A 116 -1.73 -2.70 2.51
N PRO A 117 -2.31 -1.49 2.38
CA PRO A 117 -3.36 -1.09 1.46
C PRO A 117 -2.80 -0.73 0.07
N ARG A 118 -3.44 -1.21 -1.01
CA ARG A 118 -3.09 -0.83 -2.38
C ARG A 118 -4.17 0.06 -2.99
N LEU A 119 -3.77 0.98 -3.85
CA LEU A 119 -4.69 1.81 -4.62
C LEU A 119 -5.40 0.95 -5.67
N VAL A 120 -6.72 0.76 -5.51
CA VAL A 120 -7.58 0.06 -6.47
C VAL A 120 -8.60 1.04 -7.02
N LYS A 121 -8.52 1.33 -8.32
CA LYS A 121 -9.31 2.43 -8.94
C LYS A 121 -9.12 3.75 -8.19
N GLY A 122 -7.88 3.95 -7.73
CA GLY A 122 -7.48 5.07 -6.88
C GLY A 122 -7.92 4.96 -5.42
N ARG A 123 -8.71 3.99 -4.98
CA ARG A 123 -9.16 3.97 -3.58
C ARG A 123 -8.30 3.01 -2.77
N PRO A 124 -7.89 3.36 -1.54
CA PRO A 124 -7.14 2.43 -0.70
C PRO A 124 -8.01 1.20 -0.41
N ALA A 125 -7.47 0.04 -0.74
CA ALA A 125 -8.14 -1.23 -0.50
C ALA A 125 -7.17 -2.29 0.02
N TRP A 126 -7.63 -3.02 1.02
CA TRP A 126 -6.99 -4.23 1.52
C TRP A 126 -7.35 -5.41 0.63
N LYS A 127 -6.33 -6.19 0.25
CA LYS A 127 -6.54 -7.46 -0.45
C LYS A 127 -6.58 -8.57 0.59
N ILE A 128 -7.75 -9.19 0.75
CA ILE A 128 -7.92 -10.32 1.65
C ILE A 128 -7.26 -11.55 1.00
N ILE A 129 -6.51 -12.30 1.80
CA ILE A 129 -5.96 -13.60 1.39
C ILE A 129 -7.10 -14.61 1.38
N ALA A 130 -7.31 -15.27 0.24
CA ALA A 130 -8.39 -16.23 0.06
C ALA A 130 -8.38 -17.32 1.15
N GLY A 131 -9.56 -17.67 1.66
CA GLY A 131 -9.73 -18.70 2.69
C GLY A 131 -9.31 -18.29 4.11
N ARG A 132 -8.78 -17.08 4.33
CA ARG A 132 -8.40 -16.60 5.68
C ARG A 132 -9.54 -15.98 6.46
N VAL A 133 -10.61 -15.56 5.79
CA VAL A 133 -11.73 -14.81 6.36
C VAL A 133 -13.06 -15.47 6.00
N ARG A 134 -14.01 -15.47 6.94
CA ARG A 134 -15.41 -15.89 6.75
C ARG A 134 -16.33 -14.69 6.94
N MET A 135 -17.39 -14.63 6.15
CA MET A 135 -18.42 -13.60 6.28
C MET A 135 -19.67 -14.18 6.91
N LYS A 136 -20.28 -13.45 7.84
CA LYS A 136 -21.61 -13.74 8.40
C LYS A 136 -22.50 -12.51 8.29
#